data_AF-A0A1L2BLG4-F1
#
_entry.id   AF-A0A1L2BLG4-F1
#
_cell.length_a   1.000
_cell.length_b   1.000
_cell.length_c   1.000
_cell.angle_alpha   90.00
_cell.angle_beta   90.00
_cell.angle_gamma   90.00
#
_symmetry.space_group_name_H-M   'P 1'
#
loop_
_entity.id
_entity.type
_entity.pdbx_description
1 polymer ?
#
loop_
_entity_poly.entity_id
_entity_poly.type
_entity_poly.pdbx_seq_one_letter_code
_entity_poly.pdbx_strand_id
1 'polypeptide(L)'
;MFKILLFICAVSAVNCEIVRTAITLPPEIAFDIAKAIKEVCVPEDRVPDIIRMIREGETNNNTEFKKIIHCVIKEAKYMTADGKRINVEKAASIFPNKVLMFKILSQCDKNIVTNDPEEYCIKFYDCFQENTPYRLSF
;
A
#
# COMPACT_ATOMS: atom_id res chain seq x y z
N MET A 1 25.20 -45.43 -29.41
CA MET A 1 25.55 -43.99 -29.54
C MET A 1 24.31 -43.18 -29.21
N PHE A 2 24.37 -42.47 -28.07
CA PHE A 2 23.32 -41.65 -27.47
C PHE A 2 23.05 -40.38 -28.30
N LYS A 3 21.78 -40.10 -28.62
CA LYS A 3 21.30 -38.73 -28.92
C LYS A 3 20.03 -38.48 -28.12
N ILE A 4 20.24 -38.01 -26.90
CA ILE A 4 19.20 -37.49 -26.01
C ILE A 4 18.68 -36.20 -26.65
N LEU A 5 17.43 -36.22 -27.11
CA LEU A 5 16.70 -35.01 -27.45
C LEU A 5 16.42 -34.25 -26.14
N LEU A 6 17.19 -33.18 -25.91
CA LEU A 6 16.91 -32.17 -24.92
C LEU A 6 15.60 -31.47 -25.28
N PHE A 7 14.52 -31.88 -24.62
CA PHE A 7 13.26 -31.14 -24.57
C PHE A 7 13.49 -29.90 -23.70
N ILE A 8 13.99 -28.83 -24.33
CA ILE A 8 14.06 -27.50 -23.72
C ILE A 8 12.61 -27.02 -23.66
N CYS A 9 11.91 -27.35 -22.58
CA CYS A 9 10.75 -26.60 -22.15
C CYS A 9 11.23 -25.19 -21.82
N ALA A 10 11.19 -24.31 -22.82
CA ALA A 10 11.15 -22.88 -22.61
C ALA A 10 9.91 -22.62 -21.74
N VAL A 11 10.11 -22.61 -20.43
CA VAL A 11 9.22 -21.94 -19.49
C VAL A 11 9.36 -20.47 -19.83
N SER A 12 8.62 -20.03 -20.84
CA SER A 12 8.28 -18.63 -21.01
C SER A 12 7.57 -18.24 -19.73
N ALA A 13 8.34 -17.65 -18.80
CA ALA A 13 7.81 -16.93 -17.67
C ALA A 13 6.83 -15.91 -18.27
N VAL A 14 5.55 -16.25 -18.22
CA VAL A 14 4.49 -15.31 -18.49
C VAL A 14 4.64 -14.28 -17.37
N ASN A 15 5.33 -13.17 -17.66
CA ASN A 15 5.20 -11.96 -16.87
C ASN A 15 3.74 -11.53 -17.00
N CYS A 16 2.88 -12.16 -16.19
CA CYS A 16 1.55 -11.67 -15.92
C CYS A 16 1.79 -10.41 -15.09
N GLU A 17 1.95 -9.27 -15.77
CA GLU A 17 1.79 -7.99 -15.10
C GLU A 17 0.42 -8.04 -14.45
N ILE A 18 0.39 -8.15 -13.12
CA ILE A 18 -0.84 -8.12 -12.36
C ILE A 18 -1.45 -6.74 -12.63
N VAL A 19 -2.42 -6.68 -13.54
CA VAL A 19 -3.18 -5.45 -13.81
C VAL A 19 -3.96 -5.15 -12.55
N ARG A 20 -3.42 -4.26 -11.71
CA ARG A 20 -4.09 -3.85 -10.47
C ARG A 20 -5.31 -3.01 -10.83
N THR A 21 -6.42 -3.31 -10.18
CA THR A 21 -7.68 -2.58 -10.33
C THR A 21 -7.58 -1.28 -9.54
N ALA A 22 -7.75 -0.13 -10.20
CA ALA A 22 -7.94 1.13 -9.51
C ALA A 22 -9.27 1.06 -8.75
N ILE A 23 -9.25 1.37 -7.46
CA ILE A 23 -10.48 1.45 -6.67
C ILE A 23 -10.85 2.90 -6.41
N THR A 24 -12.13 3.21 -6.60
CA THR A 24 -12.70 4.45 -6.10
C THR A 24 -13.01 4.26 -4.62
N LEU A 25 -12.36 5.04 -3.77
CA LEU A 25 -12.63 5.04 -2.34
C LEU A 25 -14.02 5.64 -2.07
N PRO A 26 -14.72 5.19 -1.00
CA PRO A 26 -15.92 5.87 -0.53
C PRO A 26 -15.68 7.38 -0.36
N PRO A 27 -16.63 8.26 -0.74
CA PRO A 27 -16.39 9.71 -0.76
C PRO A 27 -15.89 10.29 0.57
N GLU A 28 -16.42 9.81 1.70
CA GLU A 28 -15.99 10.25 3.04
C GLU A 28 -14.51 9.92 3.29
N ILE A 29 -14.07 8.74 2.85
CA ILE A 29 -12.71 8.23 3.05
C ILE A 29 -11.74 8.97 2.11
N ALA A 30 -12.15 9.15 0.86
CA ALA A 30 -11.39 9.94 -0.10
C ALA A 30 -11.20 11.38 0.41
N PHE A 31 -12.24 11.98 1.00
CA PHE A 31 -12.19 13.30 1.60
C PHE A 31 -11.22 13.35 2.79
N ASP A 32 -11.33 12.42 3.75
CA ASP A 32 -10.46 12.39 4.92
C ASP A 32 -8.98 12.22 4.53
N ILE A 33 -8.68 11.34 3.56
CA ILE A 33 -7.32 11.16 3.07
C ILE A 33 -6.84 12.40 2.30
N ALA A 34 -7.67 12.98 1.44
CA ALA A 34 -7.32 14.19 0.69
C ALA A 34 -7.06 15.37 1.64
N LYS A 35 -7.85 15.50 2.70
CA LYS A 35 -7.67 16.50 3.75
C LYS A 35 -6.35 16.27 4.49
N ALA A 36 -6.08 15.04 4.93
CA ALA A 36 -4.83 14.69 5.59
C ALA A 36 -3.61 15.04 4.72
N ILE A 37 -3.65 14.72 3.43
CA ILE A 37 -2.57 15.05 2.49
C ILE A 37 -2.42 16.56 2.31
N LYS A 38 -3.50 17.26 1.94
CA LYS A 38 -3.43 18.66 1.48
C LYS A 38 -3.31 19.69 2.59
N GLU A 39 -3.90 19.41 3.76
CA GLU A 39 -4.04 20.41 4.82
C GLU A 39 -3.12 20.17 6.02
N VAL A 40 -2.62 18.94 6.18
CA VAL A 40 -1.91 18.55 7.42
C VAL A 40 -0.53 17.99 7.16
N CYS A 41 -0.40 16.99 6.30
CA CYS A 41 0.79 16.15 6.23
C CYS A 41 1.79 16.56 5.16
N VAL A 42 1.38 17.32 4.15
CA VAL A 42 2.22 17.69 3.02
C VAL A 42 2.16 19.19 2.78
N PRO A 43 3.30 19.88 2.62
CA PRO A 43 3.34 21.26 2.13
C PRO A 43 2.62 21.39 0.77
N GLU A 44 1.88 22.47 0.58
CA GLU A 44 1.00 22.65 -0.59
C GLU A 44 1.74 22.49 -1.94
N ASP A 45 2.97 23.01 -2.02
CA ASP A 45 3.85 22.94 -3.20
C ASP A 45 4.27 21.51 -3.56
N ARG A 46 4.21 20.57 -2.61
CA ARG A 46 4.63 19.17 -2.82
C ARG A 46 3.50 18.17 -2.93
N VAL A 47 2.25 18.62 -2.74
CA VAL A 47 1.06 17.77 -2.89
C VAL A 47 1.04 17.04 -4.24
N PRO A 48 1.32 17.69 -5.40
CA PRO A 48 1.28 17.00 -6.70
C PRO A 48 2.26 15.83 -6.79
N ASP A 49 3.48 16.00 -6.28
CA ASP A 49 4.53 14.98 -6.32
C ASP A 49 4.18 13.78 -5.43
N ILE A 50 3.67 14.03 -4.23
CA ILE A 50 3.26 12.98 -3.31
C ILE A 50 2.08 12.18 -3.86
N ILE A 51 1.08 12.84 -4.45
CA ILE A 51 -0.05 12.15 -5.09
C ILE A 51 0.44 11.26 -6.23
N ARG A 52 1.39 11.75 -7.05
CA ARG A 52 2.01 10.95 -8.11
C ARG A 52 2.70 9.71 -7.54
N MET A 53 3.57 9.87 -6.54
CA MET A 53 4.29 8.75 -5.91
C MET A 53 3.34 7.69 -5.35
N ILE A 54 2.29 8.10 -4.65
CA ILE A 54 1.27 7.18 -4.11
C ILE A 54 0.56 6.42 -5.23
N ARG A 55 0.17 7.12 -6.31
CA ARG A 55 -0.54 6.53 -7.45
C ARG A 55 0.32 5.53 -8.23
N GLU A 56 1.59 5.84 -8.42
CA GLU A 56 2.54 5.00 -9.13
C GLU A 56 3.04 3.83 -8.27
N GLY A 57 2.76 3.87 -6.97
CA GLY A 57 3.31 2.91 -6.01
C GLY A 57 4.82 3.07 -5.85
N GLU A 58 5.37 4.24 -6.21
CA GLU A 58 6.77 4.57 -6.02
C GLU A 58 7.02 4.76 -4.53
N THR A 59 7.67 3.78 -3.92
CA THR A 59 8.09 3.85 -2.54
C THR A 59 9.51 4.38 -2.54
N ASN A 60 9.63 5.71 -2.51
CA ASN A 60 10.92 6.26 -2.14
C ASN A 60 11.12 5.89 -0.66
N ASN A 61 12.20 5.19 -0.34
CA ASN A 61 12.49 4.80 1.04
C ASN A 61 13.12 5.98 1.83
N ASN A 62 12.92 7.21 1.36
CA ASN A 62 13.46 8.40 2.00
C ASN A 62 12.67 8.71 3.27
N THR A 63 13.35 9.32 4.24
CA THR A 63 12.80 9.61 5.57
C THR A 63 11.54 10.47 5.52
N GLU A 64 11.40 11.31 4.50
CA GLU A 64 10.30 12.26 4.38
C GLU A 64 9.01 11.58 3.91
N PHE A 65 9.09 10.67 2.93
CA PHE A 65 7.95 9.91 2.46
C PHE A 65 7.38 9.00 3.56
N LYS A 66 8.25 8.38 4.38
CA LYS A 66 7.85 7.59 5.55
C LYS A 66 7.00 8.40 6.53
N LYS A 67 7.44 9.62 6.83
CA LYS A 67 6.71 10.57 7.69
C LYS A 67 5.36 10.94 7.13
N ILE A 68 5.30 11.21 5.83
CA ILE A 68 4.05 11.55 5.14
C ILE A 68 3.06 10.40 5.20
N ILE A 69 3.49 9.18 4.86
CA ILE A 69 2.62 8.00 4.91
C ILE A 69 2.09 7.75 6.33
N HIS A 70 2.96 7.80 7.34
CA HIS A 70 2.52 7.68 8.74
C HIS A 70 1.53 8.78 9.15
N CYS A 71 1.83 10.04 8.80
CA CYS A 71 0.94 11.17 9.09
C CYS A 71 -0.45 10.98 8.45
N VAL A 72 -0.50 10.63 7.15
CA VAL A 72 -1.77 10.45 6.43
C VAL A 72 -2.62 9.33 7.06
N ILE A 73 -2.00 8.19 7.39
CA ILE A 73 -2.72 7.05 7.99
C ILE A 73 -3.25 7.42 9.38
N LYS A 74 -2.48 8.18 10.16
CA LYS A 74 -2.86 8.66 11.48
C LYS A 74 -4.02 9.65 11.40
N GLU A 75 -3.91 10.68 10.57
CA GLU A 75 -4.93 11.73 10.44
C GLU A 75 -6.23 11.21 9.81
N ALA A 76 -6.14 10.25 8.88
CA ALA A 76 -7.30 9.53 8.35
C ALA A 76 -7.89 8.50 9.35
N LYS A 77 -7.37 8.43 10.58
CA LYS A 77 -7.87 7.60 11.68
C LYS A 77 -7.85 6.11 11.38
N TYR A 78 -6.86 5.63 10.64
CA TYR A 78 -6.66 4.21 10.35
C TYR A 78 -5.69 3.52 11.31
N MET A 79 -5.11 4.25 12.25
CA MET A 79 -4.26 3.66 13.29
C MET A 79 -5.11 3.01 14.40
N THR A 80 -4.51 2.06 15.11
CA THR A 80 -5.01 1.53 16.39
C THR A 80 -5.03 2.63 17.45
N ALA A 81 -5.75 2.41 18.55
CA ALA A 81 -5.91 3.42 19.61
C ALA A 81 -4.58 3.85 20.27
N ASP A 82 -3.58 2.98 20.26
CA ASP A 82 -2.22 3.29 20.73
C ASP A 82 -1.37 4.05 19.69
N GLY A 83 -1.88 4.24 18.47
CA GLY A 83 -1.22 4.96 17.40
C GLY A 83 0.00 4.25 16.81
N LYS A 84 0.21 2.96 17.09
CA LYS A 84 1.44 2.23 16.67
C LYS A 84 1.24 1.30 15.49
N ARG A 85 0.02 0.81 15.27
CA ARG A 85 -0.30 -0.17 14.23
C ARG A 85 -1.48 0.32 13.40
N ILE A 86 -1.70 -0.26 12.23
CA ILE A 86 -2.90 -0.01 11.42
C ILE A 86 -4.04 -0.87 11.95
N ASN A 87 -5.23 -0.29 12.07
CA ASN A 87 -6.45 -1.02 12.29
C ASN A 87 -6.83 -1.78 11.01
N VAL A 88 -6.35 -3.01 10.90
CA VAL A 88 -6.50 -3.88 9.73
C VAL A 88 -7.96 -4.11 9.37
N GLU A 89 -8.85 -4.28 10.34
CA GLU A 89 -10.27 -4.49 10.07
C GLU A 89 -10.91 -3.26 9.42
N LYS A 90 -10.63 -2.08 9.98
CA LYS A 90 -11.11 -0.80 9.43
C LYS A 90 -10.51 -0.52 8.05
N ALA A 91 -9.22 -0.82 7.85
CA ALA A 91 -8.58 -0.66 6.55
C ALA A 91 -9.16 -1.64 5.50
N ALA A 92 -9.45 -2.89 5.88
CA ALA A 92 -10.03 -3.86 4.96
C ALA A 92 -11.47 -3.53 4.53
N SER A 93 -12.24 -2.83 5.36
CA SER A 93 -13.64 -2.53 5.07
C SER A 93 -13.86 -1.51 3.96
N ILE A 94 -12.81 -0.81 3.52
CA ILE A 94 -12.90 0.19 2.44
C ILE A 94 -12.89 -0.45 1.05
N PHE A 95 -12.56 -1.74 0.97
CA PHE A 95 -12.39 -2.46 -0.29
C PHE A 95 -13.60 -3.34 -0.60
N PRO A 96 -13.93 -3.57 -1.89
CA PRO A 96 -15.06 -4.42 -2.28
C PRO A 96 -14.99 -5.85 -1.73
N ASN A 97 -13.80 -6.45 -1.71
CA ASN A 97 -13.58 -7.78 -1.14
C ASN A 97 -12.93 -7.70 0.25
N LYS A 98 -13.73 -7.38 1.27
CA LYS A 98 -13.28 -7.25 2.67
C LYS A 98 -12.52 -8.49 3.16
N VAL A 99 -12.96 -9.71 2.81
CA VAL A 99 -12.33 -10.95 3.30
C VAL A 99 -10.93 -11.13 2.73
N LEU A 100 -10.77 -10.94 1.41
CA LEU A 100 -9.47 -10.99 0.76
C LEU A 100 -8.52 -9.92 1.32
N MET A 101 -9.02 -8.69 1.46
CA MET A 101 -8.21 -7.58 1.95
C MET A 101 -7.82 -7.73 3.42
N PHE A 102 -8.71 -8.21 4.27
CA PHE A 102 -8.39 -8.53 5.65
C PHE A 102 -7.25 -9.56 5.73
N LYS A 103 -7.30 -10.60 4.89
CA LYS A 103 -6.24 -11.62 4.82
C LYS A 103 -4.89 -11.00 4.42
N ILE A 104 -4.85 -10.22 3.35
CA ILE A 104 -3.60 -9.61 2.85
C ILE A 104 -3.04 -8.62 3.88
N LEU A 105 -3.87 -7.71 4.38
CA LEU A 105 -3.46 -6.68 5.33
C LEU A 105 -3.01 -7.29 6.68
N SER A 106 -3.66 -8.36 7.14
CA SER A 106 -3.23 -9.10 8.33
C SER A 106 -1.88 -9.78 8.13
N GLN A 107 -1.59 -10.28 6.92
CA GLN A 107 -0.28 -10.85 6.59
C GLN A 107 0.80 -9.76 6.59
N CYS A 108 0.51 -8.59 6.02
CA CYS A 108 1.42 -7.45 6.04
C CYS A 108 1.74 -6.99 7.48
N ASP A 109 0.72 -6.84 8.34
CA ASP A 109 0.93 -6.43 9.74
C ASP A 109 1.83 -7.41 10.52
N LYS A 110 1.56 -8.71 10.39
CA LYS A 110 2.27 -9.77 11.14
C LYS A 110 3.75 -9.90 10.77
N ASN A 111 4.10 -9.61 9.52
CA ASN A 111 5.47 -9.77 9.03
C ASN A 111 6.39 -8.60 9.41
N ILE A 112 5.85 -7.54 10.03
CA ILE A 112 6.60 -6.33 10.34
C ILE A 112 7.01 -6.30 11.81
N VAL A 113 8.32 -6.46 12.03
CA VAL A 113 8.97 -6.36 13.34
C VAL A 113 9.71 -5.03 13.42
N THR A 114 9.05 -4.01 13.98
CA THR A 114 9.65 -2.73 14.36
C THR A 114 8.81 -2.07 15.45
N ASN A 115 9.44 -1.19 16.24
CA ASN A 115 8.78 -0.32 17.22
C ASN A 115 8.65 1.13 16.74
N ASP A 116 9.24 1.45 15.58
CA ASP A 116 9.12 2.75 14.93
C ASP A 116 7.80 2.81 14.12
N PRO A 117 6.83 3.65 14.48
CA PRO A 117 5.57 3.77 13.75
C PRO A 117 5.74 4.22 12.29
N GLU A 118 6.73 5.07 11.99
CA GLU A 118 6.99 5.54 10.62
C GLU A 118 7.54 4.41 9.75
N GLU A 119 8.49 3.64 10.30
CA GLU A 119 9.04 2.46 9.65
C GLU A 119 7.98 1.35 9.49
N TYR A 120 7.11 1.18 10.48
CA TYR A 120 5.99 0.24 10.39
C TYR A 120 5.05 0.63 9.24
N CYS A 121 4.61 1.89 9.17
CA CYS A 121 3.66 2.36 8.18
C CYS A 121 4.19 2.21 6.76
N ILE A 122 5.47 2.53 6.50
CA ILE A 122 6.03 2.36 5.15
C ILE A 122 6.17 0.88 4.78
N LYS A 123 6.64 0.01 5.68
CA LYS A 123 6.74 -1.43 5.40
C LYS A 123 5.37 -2.05 5.15
N PHE A 124 4.36 -1.59 5.88
CA PHE A 124 2.98 -2.02 5.67
C PHE A 124 2.47 -1.57 4.30
N TYR A 125 2.73 -0.31 3.94
CA TYR A 125 2.37 0.25 2.64
C TYR A 125 3.06 -0.49 1.47
N ASP A 126 4.35 -0.77 1.58
CA ASP A 126 5.11 -1.54 0.59
C ASP A 126 4.50 -2.93 0.40
N CYS A 127 4.24 -3.64 1.51
CA CYS A 127 3.60 -4.95 1.47
C CYS A 127 2.19 -4.89 0.85
N PHE A 128 1.40 -3.87 1.19
CA PHE A 128 0.08 -3.64 0.57
C PHE A 128 0.21 -3.45 -0.94
N GLN A 129 1.15 -2.63 -1.39
CA GLN A 129 1.37 -2.42 -2.82
C GLN A 129 1.72 -3.76 -3.46
N GLU A 130 2.73 -4.48 -2.97
CA GLU A 130 3.18 -5.74 -3.57
C GLU A 130 2.12 -6.84 -3.65
N ASN A 131 1.26 -6.95 -2.63
CA ASN A 131 0.41 -8.14 -2.46
C ASN A 131 -1.07 -7.92 -2.83
N THR A 132 -1.48 -6.69 -3.12
CA THR A 132 -2.90 -6.42 -3.40
C THR A 132 -3.20 -6.34 -4.88
N PRO A 133 -4.42 -6.76 -5.29
CA PRO A 133 -4.89 -6.56 -6.65
C PRO A 133 -5.36 -5.11 -6.89
N TYR A 134 -5.18 -4.20 -5.93
CA TYR A 134 -5.73 -2.86 -5.96
C TYR A 134 -4.64 -1.79 -6.02
N ARG A 135 -4.92 -0.70 -6.72
CA ARG A 135 -4.17 0.56 -6.57
C ARG A 135 -5.07 1.61 -5.96
N LEU A 136 -4.52 2.34 -4.99
CA LEU A 136 -5.16 3.53 -4.48
C LEU A 136 -5.08 4.61 -5.57
N SER A 137 -6.23 5.10 -6.02
CA SER A 137 -6.31 6.27 -6.89
C SER A 137 -6.99 7.40 -6.14
N PHE A 138 -6.33 8.56 -6.11
CA PHE A 138 -6.85 9.84 -5.61
C PHE A 138 -6.98 10.82 -6.77
#